data_AF-A0A368VTI1-F1
#
_entry.id   AF-A0A368VTI1-F1
#
_cell.length_a   1.000
_cell.length_b   1.000
_cell.length_c   1.000
_cell.angle_alpha   90.00
_cell.angle_beta   90.00
_cell.angle_gamma   90.00
#
_symmetry.space_group_name_H-M   'P 1'
#
loop_
_entity.id
_entity.type
_entity.pdbx_description
1 polymer ?
#
loop_
_entity_poly.entity_id
_entity_poly.type
_entity_poly.pdbx_seq_one_letter_code
_entity_poly.pdbx_strand_id
1 'polypeptide(L)'
;MILPGKRMIFAAIFTVLAVGLAACSPEPDTKSQVNPPSLPEPNTKLQVRSPSMLNETGDTIIERFTLPEGYERTEPEPDSEKGTFADYLRDLPLKPHGSKVFHYDGTVKQNTRAYTAVIDMEIGKKDLQQCADAVMRLRGEYLYKSGHFDLIRFHLTNGFLVDYSKWMQGYRVAVEGNETEWVKKAGASNTYENFRKYMEFVFIYAGSLSLSQEMKSVPVKDMRIGDVFVQGGTPGHAVIVVDMAVHKETGKKLYMLAQSYMPAQNIQVLANQNDKGLSPWYVLDDQQEEIRTPEWTFTIHDLKRF
;
A
#
# COMPACT_ATOMS: atom_id res chain seq x y z
N MET A 1 -28.54 55.86 -27.00
CA MET A 1 -27.72 55.82 -28.23
C MET A 1 -27.03 54.46 -28.26
N ILE A 2 -27.37 53.67 -29.27
CA ILE A 2 -26.99 52.27 -29.48
C ILE A 2 -25.72 52.24 -30.33
N LEU A 3 -24.75 51.36 -30.01
CA LEU A 3 -24.02 50.54 -30.99
C LEU A 3 -22.98 49.62 -30.30
N PRO A 4 -23.08 48.29 -30.49
CA PRO A 4 -22.04 47.32 -30.11
C PRO A 4 -21.19 46.90 -31.33
N GLY A 5 -19.91 46.60 -31.08
CA GLY A 5 -18.95 46.11 -32.08
C GLY A 5 -19.08 44.61 -32.37
N LYS A 6 -19.11 44.26 -33.66
CA LYS A 6 -19.31 42.92 -34.24
C LYS A 6 -18.06 42.03 -34.15
N ARG A 7 -18.31 40.73 -33.91
CA ARG A 7 -17.40 39.60 -34.14
C ARG A 7 -17.33 39.23 -35.64
N MET A 8 -16.14 38.92 -36.14
CA MET A 8 -15.90 38.28 -37.44
C MET A 8 -15.77 36.76 -37.26
N ILE A 9 -16.51 35.99 -38.06
CA ILE A 9 -16.38 34.53 -38.24
C ILE A 9 -16.12 34.29 -39.73
N PHE A 10 -15.05 33.55 -40.03
CA PHE A 10 -14.70 33.10 -41.39
C PHE A 10 -15.45 31.80 -41.72
N ALA A 11 -16.09 31.77 -42.89
CA ALA A 11 -16.71 30.58 -43.47
C ALA A 11 -15.75 29.93 -44.48
N ALA A 12 -15.67 28.60 -44.48
CA ALA A 12 -15.07 27.81 -45.55
C ALA A 12 -16.04 26.69 -45.95
N ILE A 13 -16.37 26.69 -47.24
CA ILE A 13 -17.27 25.76 -47.94
C ILE A 13 -16.41 24.69 -48.58
N PHE A 14 -16.78 23.41 -48.45
CA PHE A 14 -16.36 22.37 -49.39
C PHE A 14 -17.52 21.39 -49.63
N THR A 15 -17.95 21.37 -50.89
CA THR A 15 -18.99 20.49 -51.44
C THR A 15 -18.28 19.54 -52.40
N VAL A 16 -18.40 18.22 -52.23
CA VAL A 16 -18.28 17.27 -53.33
C VAL A 16 -19.35 16.19 -53.16
N LEU A 17 -20.13 16.08 -54.23
CA LEU A 17 -21.24 15.19 -54.47
C LEU A 17 -20.76 14.13 -55.47
N ALA A 18 -21.01 12.84 -55.24
CA ALA A 18 -21.13 11.87 -56.33
C ALA A 18 -21.95 10.65 -55.90
N VAL A 19 -22.94 10.38 -56.74
CA VAL A 19 -24.04 9.42 -56.64
C VAL A 19 -23.57 8.05 -57.15
N GLY A 20 -24.15 6.97 -56.61
CA GLY A 20 -23.84 5.59 -57.00
C GLY A 20 -24.53 5.12 -58.27
N LEU A 21 -24.52 3.79 -58.48
CA LEU A 21 -25.62 2.99 -59.03
C LEU A 21 -25.21 1.51 -59.04
N ALA A 22 -26.18 0.66 -58.74
CA ALA A 22 -26.11 -0.80 -58.70
C ALA A 22 -26.32 -1.41 -60.10
N ALA A 23 -25.85 -2.64 -60.29
CA ALA A 23 -26.41 -3.58 -61.28
C ALA A 23 -26.14 -5.04 -60.87
N CYS A 24 -27.16 -5.88 -61.05
CA CYS A 24 -27.27 -7.28 -60.62
C CYS A 24 -26.57 -8.31 -61.53
N SER A 25 -26.46 -9.51 -60.95
CA SER A 25 -25.88 -10.81 -61.35
C SER A 25 -26.16 -11.34 -62.77
N PRO A 26 -25.41 -12.37 -63.21
CA PRO A 26 -25.89 -13.76 -63.05
C PRO A 26 -24.79 -14.81 -62.71
N GLU A 27 -25.15 -15.84 -61.93
CA GLU A 27 -24.55 -17.19 -61.95
C GLU A 27 -25.06 -17.95 -63.19
N PRO A 28 -24.36 -18.95 -63.79
CA PRO A 28 -23.81 -20.12 -63.08
C PRO A 28 -22.48 -20.69 -63.64
N ASP A 29 -21.82 -21.58 -62.90
CA ASP A 29 -21.50 -22.95 -63.36
C ASP A 29 -20.46 -23.64 -62.47
N THR A 30 -20.90 -24.77 -61.92
CA THR A 30 -20.14 -25.71 -61.11
C THR A 30 -19.11 -26.44 -61.97
N LYS A 31 -17.81 -26.17 -61.78
CA LYS A 31 -16.73 -27.10 -62.16
C LYS A 31 -15.62 -27.11 -61.11
N SER A 32 -15.40 -28.31 -60.58
CA SER A 32 -14.36 -28.69 -59.62
C SER A 32 -12.98 -28.18 -60.01
N GLN A 33 -12.33 -27.46 -59.10
CA GLN A 33 -10.88 -27.30 -59.09
C GLN A 33 -10.30 -27.80 -57.76
N VAL A 34 -9.34 -28.68 -57.91
CA VAL A 34 -8.55 -29.31 -56.85
C VAL A 34 -7.59 -28.26 -56.29
N ASN A 35 -7.69 -27.93 -55.01
CA ASN A 35 -6.72 -27.07 -54.34
C ASN A 35 -5.42 -27.84 -54.09
N PRO A 36 -4.23 -27.26 -54.38
CA PRO A 36 -2.96 -27.82 -53.94
C PRO A 36 -2.82 -27.74 -52.40
N PRO A 37 -1.96 -28.57 -51.77
CA PRO A 37 -1.82 -28.59 -50.33
C PRO A 37 -1.29 -27.23 -49.82
N SER A 38 -2.03 -26.62 -48.92
CA SER A 38 -1.61 -25.42 -48.18
C SER A 38 -0.37 -25.75 -47.33
N LEU A 39 0.70 -24.97 -47.50
CA LEU A 39 1.84 -24.96 -46.60
C LEU A 39 1.37 -24.59 -45.18
N PRO A 40 1.84 -25.27 -44.12
CA PRO A 40 1.48 -24.90 -42.76
C PRO A 40 2.07 -23.53 -42.39
N GLU A 41 1.24 -22.66 -41.82
CA GLU A 41 1.65 -21.36 -41.31
C GLU A 41 2.74 -21.47 -40.23
N PRO A 42 3.63 -20.47 -40.08
CA PRO A 42 4.73 -20.55 -39.14
C PRO A 42 4.20 -20.51 -37.70
N ASN A 43 4.54 -21.55 -36.94
CA ASN A 43 4.27 -21.70 -35.52
C ASN A 43 4.44 -20.38 -34.75
N THR A 44 3.32 -19.91 -34.21
CA THR A 44 3.23 -18.94 -33.12
C THR A 44 4.24 -19.31 -32.04
N LYS A 45 5.24 -18.44 -31.82
CA LYS A 45 6.13 -18.52 -30.67
C LYS A 45 5.26 -18.68 -29.41
N LEU A 46 5.33 -19.84 -28.78
CA LEU A 46 4.88 -20.05 -27.42
C LEU A 46 5.68 -19.09 -26.54
N GLN A 47 5.11 -17.91 -26.25
CA GLN A 47 5.58 -17.09 -25.15
C GLN A 47 5.31 -17.89 -23.88
N VAL A 48 6.37 -18.44 -23.31
CA VAL A 48 6.38 -18.98 -21.95
C VAL A 48 5.99 -17.80 -21.04
N ARG A 49 4.71 -17.75 -20.65
CA ARG A 49 4.26 -16.85 -19.61
C ARG A 49 4.93 -17.29 -18.33
N SER A 50 5.86 -16.48 -17.81
CA SER A 50 6.39 -16.66 -16.46
C SER A 50 5.20 -16.83 -15.48
N PRO A 51 5.31 -17.69 -14.47
CA PRO A 51 4.25 -17.84 -13.47
C PRO A 51 3.90 -16.46 -12.90
N SER A 52 2.63 -16.10 -12.93
CA SER A 52 2.15 -14.88 -12.31
C SER A 52 2.51 -14.92 -10.82
N MET A 53 3.20 -13.89 -10.30
CA MET A 53 3.54 -13.77 -8.87
C MET A 53 2.33 -13.40 -7.99
N LEU A 54 1.12 -13.69 -8.48
CA LEU A 54 -0.15 -13.25 -7.94
C LEU A 54 -1.13 -14.42 -7.96
N ASN A 55 -1.62 -14.77 -6.78
CA ASN A 55 -2.76 -15.65 -6.57
C ASN A 55 -3.99 -14.80 -6.21
N GLU A 56 -4.80 -14.44 -7.20
CA GLU A 56 -5.95 -13.54 -7.04
C GLU A 56 -6.98 -14.00 -5.99
N THR A 57 -6.97 -15.29 -5.61
CA THR A 57 -7.86 -15.88 -4.60
C THR A 57 -7.30 -15.92 -3.19
N GLY A 58 -6.01 -15.59 -2.99
CA GLY A 58 -5.42 -15.57 -1.64
C GLY A 58 -5.97 -14.41 -0.82
N ASP A 59 -6.34 -14.65 0.44
CA ASP A 59 -7.04 -13.67 1.27
C ASP A 59 -6.12 -12.97 2.28
N THR A 60 -4.83 -13.34 2.30
CA THR A 60 -3.78 -12.71 3.11
C THR A 60 -2.61 -12.27 2.24
N ILE A 61 -1.68 -11.47 2.79
CA ILE A 61 -0.45 -11.08 2.06
C ILE A 61 0.34 -12.33 1.65
N ILE A 62 0.51 -13.28 2.56
CA ILE A 62 1.27 -14.51 2.34
C ILE A 62 0.65 -15.43 1.28
N GLU A 63 -0.68 -15.43 1.15
CA GLU A 63 -1.37 -16.24 0.13
C GLU A 63 -1.49 -15.54 -1.22
N ARG A 64 -1.68 -14.22 -1.24
CA ARG A 64 -1.93 -13.43 -2.45
C ARG A 64 -0.69 -13.24 -3.31
N PHE A 65 0.48 -13.05 -2.70
CA PHE A 65 1.71 -12.77 -3.43
C PHE A 65 2.64 -13.97 -3.36
N THR A 66 2.90 -14.58 -4.51
CA THR A 66 3.84 -15.71 -4.61
C THR A 66 5.26 -15.22 -4.83
N LEU A 67 6.22 -16.12 -4.68
CA LEU A 67 7.64 -15.81 -4.79
C LEU A 67 8.15 -16.00 -6.21
N PRO A 68 9.14 -15.21 -6.66
CA PRO A 68 9.91 -15.54 -7.85
C PRO A 68 10.65 -16.87 -7.69
N GLU A 69 11.02 -17.48 -8.82
CA GLU A 69 11.81 -18.72 -8.81
C GLU A 69 13.12 -18.56 -8.03
N GLY A 70 13.48 -19.60 -7.27
CA GLY A 70 14.70 -19.62 -6.45
C GLY A 70 14.59 -18.93 -5.09
N TYR A 71 13.49 -18.22 -4.80
CA TYR A 71 13.26 -17.56 -3.52
C TYR A 71 12.49 -18.44 -2.53
N GLU A 72 12.78 -18.23 -1.25
CA GLU A 72 11.98 -18.69 -0.13
C GLU A 72 11.66 -17.53 0.82
N ARG A 73 10.55 -17.61 1.56
CA ARG A 73 10.22 -16.60 2.56
C ARG A 73 11.25 -16.64 3.68
N THR A 74 11.68 -15.48 4.15
CA THR A 74 12.57 -15.43 5.31
C THR A 74 11.83 -15.93 6.54
N GLU A 75 12.49 -16.66 7.42
CA GLU A 75 11.90 -17.00 8.71
C GLU A 75 11.68 -15.72 9.54
N PRO A 76 10.50 -15.57 10.17
CA PRO A 76 10.27 -14.49 11.11
C PRO A 76 11.27 -14.57 12.26
N GLU A 77 11.92 -13.45 12.59
CA GLU A 77 12.71 -13.40 13.81
C GLU A 77 11.78 -13.21 15.02
N PRO A 78 11.99 -13.91 16.14
CA PRO A 78 11.12 -13.79 17.30
C PRO A 78 11.25 -12.42 17.95
N ASP A 79 10.16 -11.65 17.94
CA ASP A 79 10.10 -10.33 18.59
C ASP A 79 9.80 -10.43 20.10
N SER A 80 9.08 -11.49 20.51
CA SER A 80 8.74 -11.85 21.89
C SER A 80 8.15 -13.27 21.94
N GLU A 81 8.05 -13.88 23.12
CA GLU A 81 7.79 -15.32 23.35
C GLU A 81 6.46 -15.89 22.80
N LYS A 82 5.58 -15.09 22.16
CA LYS A 82 4.32 -15.56 21.53
C LYS A 82 3.98 -14.81 20.24
N GLY A 83 4.21 -15.45 19.09
CA GLY A 83 3.84 -14.96 17.76
C GLY A 83 4.59 -13.69 17.36
N THR A 84 5.12 -13.62 16.15
CA THR A 84 5.93 -12.45 15.74
C THR A 84 5.05 -11.36 15.12
N PHE A 85 5.48 -10.10 15.22
CA PHE A 85 4.86 -9.01 14.47
C PHE A 85 4.99 -9.26 12.97
N ALA A 86 6.08 -9.91 12.56
CA ALA A 86 6.28 -10.34 11.18
C ALA A 86 5.20 -11.32 10.68
N ASP A 87 4.83 -12.32 11.48
CA ASP A 87 3.73 -13.25 11.15
C ASP A 87 2.41 -12.51 11.04
N TYR A 88 2.12 -11.63 12.02
CA TYR A 88 0.92 -10.80 11.99
C TYR A 88 0.81 -9.97 10.71
N LEU A 89 1.92 -9.39 10.23
CA LEU A 89 1.94 -8.59 9.01
C LEU A 89 1.71 -9.44 7.76
N ARG A 90 2.32 -10.63 7.68
CA ARG A 90 2.11 -11.59 6.58
C ARG A 90 0.69 -12.12 6.48
N ASP A 91 0.03 -12.26 7.63
CA ASP A 91 -1.33 -12.79 7.73
C ASP A 91 -2.40 -11.69 7.70
N LEU A 92 -2.03 -10.43 7.42
CA LEU A 92 -3.00 -9.35 7.29
C LEU A 92 -4.05 -9.71 6.22
N PRO A 93 -5.35 -9.65 6.55
CA PRO A 93 -6.40 -9.95 5.60
C PRO A 93 -6.40 -8.90 4.48
N LEU A 94 -6.70 -9.33 3.27
CA LEU A 94 -6.80 -8.49 2.09
C LEU A 94 -8.25 -8.46 1.61
N LYS A 95 -8.65 -7.31 1.07
CA LYS A 95 -9.89 -7.23 0.29
C LYS A 95 -9.74 -8.06 -1.00
N PRO A 96 -10.86 -8.44 -1.65
CA PRO A 96 -10.83 -9.17 -2.91
C PRO A 96 -9.92 -8.51 -3.94
N HIS A 97 -9.27 -9.31 -4.79
CA HIS A 97 -8.41 -8.78 -5.85
C HIS A 97 -9.12 -7.73 -6.71
N GLY A 98 -8.41 -6.66 -7.08
CA GLY A 98 -8.97 -5.52 -7.81
C GLY A 98 -9.74 -4.51 -6.95
N SER A 99 -9.81 -4.68 -5.63
CA SER A 99 -10.45 -3.71 -4.73
C SER A 99 -9.81 -2.32 -4.84
N LYS A 100 -10.66 -1.29 -4.76
CA LYS A 100 -10.24 0.11 -4.80
C LYS A 100 -9.81 0.58 -3.41
N VAL A 101 -8.80 1.45 -3.35
CA VAL A 101 -8.49 2.21 -2.14
C VAL A 101 -9.48 3.36 -2.02
N PHE A 102 -10.09 3.48 -0.85
CA PHE A 102 -10.96 4.58 -0.46
C PHE A 102 -10.27 5.46 0.57
N HIS A 103 -10.48 6.77 0.46
CA HIS A 103 -10.14 7.72 1.52
C HIS A 103 -11.19 7.66 2.64
N TYR A 104 -10.88 8.29 3.77
CA TYR A 104 -11.76 8.38 4.94
C TYR A 104 -13.15 8.98 4.63
N ASP A 105 -13.25 9.80 3.59
CA ASP A 105 -14.48 10.46 3.12
C ASP A 105 -15.29 9.61 2.12
N GLY A 106 -14.80 8.41 1.79
CA GLY A 106 -15.43 7.49 0.83
C GLY A 106 -15.10 7.77 -0.63
N THR A 107 -14.28 8.77 -0.93
CA THR A 107 -13.79 8.99 -2.30
C THR A 107 -12.73 7.95 -2.67
N VAL A 108 -12.60 7.66 -3.97
CA VAL A 108 -11.62 6.69 -4.48
C VAL A 108 -10.27 7.34 -4.71
N LYS A 109 -9.17 6.67 -4.32
CA LYS A 109 -7.80 7.07 -4.67
C LYS A 109 -7.62 7.05 -6.19
N GLN A 110 -7.23 8.20 -6.75
CA GLN A 110 -7.06 8.34 -8.21
C GLN A 110 -5.80 7.63 -8.73
N ASN A 111 -4.72 7.60 -7.93
CA ASN A 111 -3.49 6.92 -8.29
C ASN A 111 -3.61 5.40 -8.06
N THR A 112 -4.37 4.72 -8.91
CA THR A 112 -4.58 3.26 -8.85
C THR A 112 -3.32 2.44 -9.18
N ARG A 113 -2.28 3.09 -9.70
CA ARG A 113 -0.98 2.45 -9.98
C ARG A 113 -0.04 2.40 -8.77
N ALA A 114 -0.41 3.01 -7.64
CA ALA A 114 0.42 3.03 -6.44
C ALA A 114 0.38 1.71 -5.65
N TYR A 115 -0.61 0.87 -5.89
CA TYR A 115 -0.87 -0.29 -5.03
C TYR A 115 -1.33 -1.51 -5.83
N THR A 116 -1.20 -2.68 -5.23
CA THR A 116 -1.64 -3.96 -5.82
C THR A 116 -2.72 -4.67 -5.01
N ALA A 117 -2.81 -4.40 -3.70
CA ALA A 117 -3.85 -4.93 -2.82
C ALA A 117 -4.21 -3.92 -1.73
N VAL A 118 -5.41 -4.09 -1.17
CA VAL A 118 -5.94 -3.30 -0.06
C VAL A 118 -6.08 -4.20 1.15
N ILE A 119 -5.50 -3.80 2.26
CA ILE A 119 -5.62 -4.52 3.53
C ILE A 119 -7.05 -4.33 4.05
N ASP A 120 -7.69 -5.43 4.45
CA ASP A 120 -9.05 -5.42 4.98
C ASP A 120 -9.06 -4.99 6.44
N MET A 121 -8.77 -3.72 6.65
CA MET A 121 -8.85 -3.04 7.93
C MET A 121 -9.70 -1.79 7.76
N GLU A 122 -10.63 -1.55 8.67
CA GLU A 122 -11.49 -0.38 8.57
C GLU A 122 -10.68 0.92 8.64
N ILE A 123 -11.14 1.92 7.88
CA ILE A 123 -10.76 3.31 8.05
C ILE A 123 -11.88 4.04 8.79
N GLY A 124 -11.51 4.93 9.71
CA GLY A 124 -12.47 5.80 10.37
C GLY A 124 -13.08 6.82 9.41
N LYS A 125 -14.06 7.59 9.89
CA LYS A 125 -14.67 8.70 9.12
C LYS A 125 -13.96 10.04 9.31
N LYS A 126 -12.88 10.05 10.08
CA LYS A 126 -12.04 11.22 10.32
C LYS A 126 -10.80 11.09 9.44
N ASP A 127 -10.21 12.22 9.07
CA ASP A 127 -8.89 12.26 8.42
C ASP A 127 -7.78 11.90 9.42
N LEU A 128 -7.86 10.68 9.96
CA LEU A 128 -6.96 10.03 10.90
C LEU A 128 -6.72 8.62 10.36
N GLN A 129 -5.58 8.02 10.67
CA GLN A 129 -5.07 6.84 9.94
C GLN A 129 -4.35 7.23 8.63
N GLN A 130 -3.60 8.32 8.68
CA GLN A 130 -2.64 8.71 7.66
C GLN A 130 -1.38 7.83 7.70
N CYS A 131 -0.30 8.22 7.02
CA CYS A 131 0.91 7.41 6.84
C CYS A 131 1.47 6.79 8.13
N ALA A 132 1.94 7.60 9.08
CA ALA A 132 2.50 7.14 10.35
C ALA A 132 1.45 6.47 11.25
N ASP A 133 0.20 6.94 11.20
CA ASP A 133 -0.90 6.37 11.96
C ASP A 133 -1.19 4.93 11.57
N ALA A 134 -1.10 4.59 10.28
CA ALA A 134 -1.28 3.21 9.81
C ALA A 134 -0.20 2.28 10.38
N VAL A 135 1.06 2.74 10.45
CA VAL A 135 2.16 2.00 11.07
C VAL A 135 1.91 1.79 12.56
N MET A 136 1.54 2.85 13.28
CA MET A 136 1.17 2.77 14.70
C MET A 136 -0.06 1.88 14.92
N ARG A 137 -1.06 1.92 14.02
CA ARG A 137 -2.25 1.06 14.05
C ARG A 137 -1.86 -0.41 13.94
N LEU A 138 -1.04 -0.77 12.96
CA LEU A 138 -0.61 -2.15 12.74
C LEU A 138 0.14 -2.69 13.97
N ARG A 139 1.08 -1.92 14.52
CA ARG A 139 1.81 -2.29 15.74
C ARG A 139 0.87 -2.43 16.94
N GLY A 140 -0.02 -1.46 17.15
CA GLY A 140 -0.98 -1.47 18.24
C GLY A 140 -1.97 -2.65 18.16
N GLU A 141 -2.49 -2.95 16.98
CA GLU A 141 -3.41 -4.08 16.76
C GLU A 141 -2.74 -5.43 17.04
N TYR A 142 -1.51 -5.63 16.58
CA TYR A 142 -0.73 -6.83 16.88
C TYR A 142 -0.59 -7.03 18.39
N LEU A 143 -0.14 -5.98 19.10
CA LEU A 143 0.09 -6.04 20.55
C LEU A 143 -1.23 -6.23 21.31
N TYR A 144 -2.31 -5.59 20.87
CA TYR A 144 -3.63 -5.71 21.48
C TYR A 144 -4.18 -7.14 21.33
N LYS A 145 -4.14 -7.70 20.11
CA LYS A 145 -4.59 -9.08 19.83
C LYS A 145 -3.75 -10.11 20.57
N SER A 146 -2.46 -9.83 20.78
CA SER A 146 -1.54 -10.72 21.49
C SER A 146 -1.59 -10.56 23.02
N GLY A 147 -2.39 -9.61 23.54
CA GLY A 147 -2.52 -9.35 24.98
C GLY A 147 -1.33 -8.63 25.61
N HIS A 148 -0.39 -8.13 24.81
CA HIS A 148 0.81 -7.40 25.26
C HIS A 148 0.51 -5.91 25.49
N PHE A 149 -0.51 -5.62 26.30
CA PHE A 149 -1.03 -4.25 26.49
C PHE A 149 0.00 -3.27 27.05
N ASP A 150 0.92 -3.74 27.90
CA ASP A 150 1.99 -2.92 28.48
C ASP A 150 3.04 -2.46 27.46
N LEU A 151 3.07 -3.09 26.28
CA LEU A 151 3.94 -2.69 25.17
C LEU A 151 3.26 -1.68 24.23
N ILE A 152 1.95 -1.44 24.38
CA ILE A 152 1.22 -0.47 23.57
C ILE A 152 1.44 0.92 24.18
N ARG A 153 2.38 1.66 23.60
CA ARG A 153 2.75 3.01 24.02
C ARG A 153 3.34 3.76 22.84
N PHE A 154 3.02 5.04 22.71
CA PHE A 154 3.51 5.90 21.64
C PHE A 154 3.81 7.30 22.17
N HIS A 155 4.82 7.96 21.61
CA HIS A 155 5.11 9.35 21.96
C HIS A 155 4.25 10.30 21.12
N LEU A 156 3.68 11.30 21.79
CA LEU A 156 3.13 12.47 21.13
C LEU A 156 4.26 13.33 20.55
N THR A 157 3.90 14.28 19.68
CA THR A 157 4.87 15.20 19.06
C THR A 157 5.67 16.02 20.07
N ASN A 158 5.10 16.32 21.24
CA ASN A 158 5.78 17.01 22.33
C ASN A 158 6.67 16.09 23.20
N GLY A 159 6.78 14.80 22.85
CA GLY A 159 7.55 13.81 23.59
C GLY A 159 6.82 13.17 24.78
N PHE A 160 5.53 13.45 24.99
CA PHE A 160 4.78 12.81 26.06
C PHE A 160 4.45 11.36 25.70
N LEU A 161 4.84 10.42 26.56
CA LEU A 161 4.54 9.00 26.38
C LEU A 161 3.11 8.69 26.83
N VAL A 162 2.32 8.11 25.93
CA VAL A 162 0.96 7.67 26.23
C VAL A 162 0.93 6.16 26.35
N ASP A 163 0.97 5.63 27.57
CA ASP A 163 0.84 4.18 27.79
C ASP A 163 -0.64 3.73 27.75
N TYR A 164 -0.93 2.68 26.98
CA TYR A 164 -2.26 2.09 26.95
C TYR A 164 -2.64 1.47 28.29
N SER A 165 -1.68 0.91 29.04
CA SER A 165 -1.91 0.38 30.40
C SER A 165 -2.49 1.42 31.35
N LYS A 166 -2.01 2.67 31.29
CA LYS A 166 -2.56 3.79 32.06
C LYS A 166 -3.93 4.23 31.53
N TRP A 167 -4.11 4.24 30.21
CA TRP A 167 -5.40 4.51 29.58
C TRP A 167 -6.49 3.51 30.00
N MET A 168 -6.13 2.22 30.10
CA MET A 168 -7.02 1.14 30.56
C MET A 168 -7.50 1.33 32.00
N GLN A 169 -6.74 2.04 32.84
CA GLN A 169 -7.13 2.35 34.22
C GLN A 169 -8.11 3.54 34.33
N GLY A 170 -8.55 4.11 33.19
CA GLY A 170 -9.50 5.20 33.13
C GLY A 170 -8.87 6.60 33.06
N TYR A 171 -7.54 6.68 32.93
CA TYR A 171 -6.86 7.94 32.67
C TYR A 171 -6.97 8.36 31.21
N ARG A 172 -7.01 9.67 30.97
CA ARG A 172 -6.94 10.30 29.66
C ARG A 172 -5.88 11.38 29.72
N VAL A 173 -5.31 11.73 28.57
CA VAL A 173 -4.36 12.83 28.49
C VAL A 173 -5.15 14.12 28.24
N ALA A 174 -4.98 15.11 29.12
CA ALA A 174 -5.38 16.48 28.85
C ALA A 174 -4.26 17.16 28.08
N VAL A 175 -4.61 17.96 27.07
CA VAL A 175 -3.66 18.69 26.23
C VAL A 175 -4.05 20.17 26.26
N GLU A 176 -3.15 21.03 26.71
CA GLU A 176 -3.32 22.48 26.71
C GLU A 176 -2.05 23.12 26.12
N GLY A 177 -2.17 23.64 24.89
CA GLY A 177 -1.00 24.08 24.14
C GLY A 177 -0.02 22.92 23.91
N ASN A 178 1.20 23.06 24.41
CA ASN A 178 2.25 22.02 24.35
C ASN A 178 2.36 21.20 25.65
N GLU A 179 1.56 21.51 26.67
CA GLU A 179 1.56 20.82 27.95
C GLU A 179 0.57 19.65 27.93
N THR A 180 0.97 18.55 28.55
CA THR A 180 0.21 17.31 28.59
C THR A 180 0.31 16.65 29.94
N GLU A 181 -0.84 16.26 30.49
CA GLU A 181 -0.90 15.59 31.77
C GLU A 181 -1.95 14.47 31.79
N TRP A 182 -1.74 13.51 32.68
CA TRP A 182 -2.68 12.43 32.91
C TRP A 182 -3.78 12.86 33.90
N VAL A 183 -5.03 12.77 33.45
CA VAL A 183 -6.22 13.07 34.26
C VAL A 183 -7.15 11.86 34.31
N LYS A 184 -7.66 11.52 35.49
CA LYS A 184 -8.60 10.41 35.64
C LYS A 184 -10.00 10.86 35.24
N LYS A 185 -10.51 10.36 34.11
CA LYS A 185 -11.78 10.81 33.50
C LYS A 185 -12.80 9.70 33.29
N ALA A 186 -12.40 8.44 33.43
CA ALA A 186 -13.26 7.28 33.21
C ALA A 186 -12.99 6.17 34.24
N GLY A 187 -13.84 5.15 34.24
CA GLY A 187 -13.55 3.87 34.89
C GLY A 187 -12.55 3.03 34.10
N ALA A 188 -12.05 1.97 34.72
CA ALA A 188 -11.16 1.03 34.04
C ALA A 188 -11.89 0.29 32.91
N SER A 189 -11.24 0.12 31.76
CA SER A 189 -11.80 -0.57 30.59
C SER A 189 -10.69 -1.04 29.65
N ASN A 190 -10.82 -2.27 29.15
CA ASN A 190 -9.96 -2.85 28.11
C ASN A 190 -10.81 -3.44 26.98
N THR A 191 -11.88 -2.74 26.59
CA THR A 191 -12.65 -3.14 25.40
C THR A 191 -11.93 -2.67 24.13
N TYR A 192 -12.20 -3.36 23.01
CA TYR A 192 -11.63 -2.95 21.72
C TYR A 192 -12.06 -1.52 21.34
N GLU A 193 -13.28 -1.12 21.66
CA GLU A 193 -13.73 0.27 21.49
C GLU A 193 -12.87 1.26 22.30
N ASN A 194 -12.49 0.91 23.54
CA ASN A 194 -11.61 1.75 24.34
C ASN A 194 -10.18 1.82 23.78
N PHE A 195 -9.67 0.71 23.21
CA PHE A 195 -8.42 0.69 22.45
C PHE A 195 -8.49 1.59 21.20
N ARG A 196 -9.58 1.52 20.43
CA ARG A 196 -9.79 2.40 19.27
C ARG A 196 -9.78 3.88 19.65
N LYS A 197 -10.41 4.23 20.78
CA LYS A 197 -10.36 5.61 21.34
C LYS A 197 -8.95 6.04 21.73
N TYR A 198 -8.15 5.14 22.29
CA TYR A 198 -6.73 5.39 22.55
C TYR A 198 -5.96 5.64 21.25
N MET A 199 -6.12 4.78 20.24
CA MET A 199 -5.45 4.95 18.95
C MET A 199 -5.85 6.25 18.25
N GLU A 200 -7.14 6.60 18.26
CA GLU A 200 -7.60 7.89 17.74
C GLU A 200 -6.94 9.07 18.46
N PHE A 201 -6.79 9.00 19.79
CA PHE A 201 -6.08 10.04 20.54
C PHE A 201 -4.61 10.14 20.10
N VAL A 202 -3.92 9.01 19.95
CA VAL A 202 -2.53 8.97 19.46
C VAL A 202 -2.45 9.60 18.06
N PHE A 203 -3.33 9.24 17.13
CA PHE A 203 -3.32 9.78 15.76
C PHE A 203 -3.56 11.29 15.67
N ILE A 204 -4.18 11.90 16.69
CA ILE A 204 -4.39 13.35 16.72
C ILE A 204 -3.11 14.09 17.10
N TYR A 205 -2.27 13.52 17.97
CA TYR A 205 -1.15 14.23 18.60
C TYR A 205 0.24 13.66 18.29
N ALA A 206 0.30 12.47 17.69
CA ALA A 206 1.51 11.84 17.17
C ALA A 206 1.50 11.85 15.63
N GLY A 207 2.65 11.59 15.02
CA GLY A 207 2.78 11.53 13.57
C GLY A 207 4.16 11.05 13.16
N SER A 208 4.55 11.30 11.91
CA SER A 208 5.86 10.88 11.39
C SER A 208 7.02 11.43 12.22
N LEU A 209 6.89 12.66 12.75
CA LEU A 209 7.92 13.29 13.58
C LEU A 209 8.17 12.50 14.86
N SER A 210 7.14 12.29 15.69
CA SER A 210 7.31 11.53 16.94
C SER A 210 7.67 10.07 16.68
N LEU A 211 7.05 9.44 15.68
CA LEU A 211 7.37 8.06 15.30
C LEU A 211 8.85 7.91 14.90
N SER A 212 9.37 8.83 14.09
CA SER A 212 10.78 8.81 13.69
C SER A 212 11.74 8.99 14.86
N GLN A 213 11.35 9.71 15.91
CA GLN A 213 12.18 9.97 17.08
C GLN A 213 12.18 8.80 18.07
N GLU A 214 11.08 8.06 18.19
CA GLU A 214 10.99 6.92 19.11
C GLU A 214 11.62 5.63 18.55
N MET A 215 11.65 5.49 17.22
CA MET A 215 12.20 4.28 16.56
C MET A 215 13.72 4.33 16.40
N LYS A 216 14.35 3.17 16.43
CA LYS A 216 15.81 3.00 16.30
C LYS A 216 16.21 2.79 14.84
N SER A 217 17.23 3.50 14.37
CA SER A 217 17.78 3.30 13.02
C SER A 217 18.35 1.89 12.83
N VAL A 218 18.11 1.33 11.65
CA VAL A 218 18.56 0.00 11.25
C VAL A 218 19.28 0.09 9.89
N PRO A 219 20.46 -0.52 9.72
CA PRO A 219 21.08 -0.63 8.40
C PRO A 219 20.19 -1.45 7.44
N VAL A 220 20.00 -1.00 6.20
CA VAL A 220 19.11 -1.67 5.22
C VAL A 220 19.46 -3.14 4.99
N LYS A 221 20.74 -3.54 5.04
CA LYS A 221 21.16 -4.95 4.97
C LYS A 221 20.57 -5.85 6.06
N ASP A 222 20.24 -5.26 7.22
CA ASP A 222 19.71 -5.91 8.42
C ASP A 222 18.18 -5.75 8.51
N MET A 223 17.54 -5.34 7.40
CA MET A 223 16.08 -5.19 7.29
C MET A 223 15.36 -6.47 7.67
N ARG A 224 14.25 -6.29 8.39
CA ARG A 224 13.30 -7.31 8.79
C ARG A 224 11.87 -6.87 8.49
N ILE A 225 10.96 -7.83 8.47
CA ILE A 225 9.53 -7.55 8.45
C ILE A 225 9.17 -6.81 9.75
N GLY A 226 8.36 -5.76 9.62
CA GLY A 226 8.02 -4.85 10.71
C GLY A 226 8.93 -3.63 10.82
N ASP A 227 10.07 -3.59 10.10
CA ASP A 227 10.84 -2.36 9.96
C ASP A 227 10.08 -1.34 9.12
N VAL A 228 10.36 -0.06 9.37
CA VAL A 228 9.62 1.06 8.81
C VAL A 228 10.60 2.04 8.19
N PHE A 229 10.41 2.38 6.92
CA PHE A 229 11.03 3.57 6.36
C PHE A 229 10.23 4.78 6.81
N VAL A 230 10.84 5.69 7.56
CA VAL A 230 10.16 6.85 8.15
C VAL A 230 11.01 8.11 8.06
N GLN A 231 10.44 9.16 7.45
CA GLN A 231 10.97 10.52 7.48
C GLN A 231 10.03 11.38 8.33
N GLY A 232 10.54 11.90 9.44
CA GLY A 232 9.75 12.71 10.37
C GLY A 232 9.65 14.17 9.93
N GLY A 233 8.48 14.78 10.15
CA GLY A 233 8.25 16.21 9.94
C GLY A 233 7.02 16.53 9.10
N THR A 234 6.97 17.77 8.58
CA THR A 234 5.90 18.24 7.70
C THR A 234 6.53 18.91 6.46
N PRO A 235 6.57 18.21 5.31
CA PRO A 235 5.98 16.90 5.08
C PRO A 235 6.87 15.78 5.66
N GLY A 236 6.25 14.65 5.99
CA GLY A 236 6.92 13.43 6.42
C GLY A 236 6.08 12.23 6.01
N HIS A 237 6.67 11.05 5.98
CA HIS A 237 6.00 9.83 5.50
C HIS A 237 6.54 8.58 6.18
N ALA A 238 5.72 7.52 6.17
CA ALA A 238 6.08 6.23 6.75
C ALA A 238 5.52 5.08 5.90
N VAL A 239 6.34 4.07 5.64
CA VAL A 239 5.95 2.80 5.00
C VAL A 239 6.58 1.63 5.75
N ILE A 240 5.86 0.53 5.89
CA ILE A 240 6.27 -0.64 6.68
C ILE A 240 6.59 -1.84 5.79
N VAL A 241 7.62 -2.60 6.14
CA VAL A 241 7.98 -3.88 5.52
C VAL A 241 7.02 -4.95 6.02
N VAL A 242 6.28 -5.59 5.11
CA VAL A 242 5.22 -6.57 5.47
C VAL A 242 5.52 -8.00 5.08
N ASP A 243 6.47 -8.22 4.18
CA ASP A 243 6.99 -9.55 3.86
C ASP A 243 8.41 -9.43 3.31
N MET A 244 9.17 -10.52 3.40
CA MET A 244 10.52 -10.65 2.90
C MET A 244 10.79 -12.07 2.40
N ALA A 245 11.68 -12.15 1.41
CA ALA A 245 12.14 -13.40 0.84
C ALA A 245 13.65 -13.37 0.58
N VAL A 246 14.29 -14.53 0.49
CA VAL A 246 15.71 -14.68 0.20
C VAL A 246 15.90 -15.71 -0.90
N HIS A 247 16.79 -15.41 -1.85
CA HIS A 247 17.16 -16.35 -2.90
C HIS A 247 18.10 -17.41 -2.32
N LYS A 248 17.75 -18.69 -2.45
CA LYS A 248 18.47 -19.82 -1.84
C LYS A 248 19.96 -19.86 -2.15
N GLU A 249 20.32 -19.60 -3.41
CA GLU A 249 21.71 -19.71 -3.87
C GLU A 249 22.52 -18.42 -3.72
N THR A 250 21.91 -17.26 -3.95
CA THR A 250 22.64 -15.98 -4.04
C THR A 250 22.56 -15.16 -2.76
N GLY A 251 21.63 -15.48 -1.85
CA GLY A 251 21.36 -14.70 -0.65
C GLY A 251 20.71 -13.33 -0.90
N LYS A 252 20.37 -12.99 -2.16
CA LYS A 252 19.67 -11.75 -2.49
C LYS A 252 18.32 -11.71 -1.79
N LYS A 253 17.98 -10.59 -1.17
CA LYS A 253 16.73 -10.42 -0.43
C LYS A 253 15.72 -9.60 -1.24
N LEU A 254 14.45 -9.96 -1.08
CA LEU A 254 13.30 -9.19 -1.54
C LEU A 254 12.47 -8.73 -0.35
N TYR A 255 11.74 -7.63 -0.51
CA TYR A 255 10.80 -7.14 0.48
C TYR A 255 9.54 -6.56 -0.15
N MET A 256 8.43 -6.58 0.58
CA MET A 256 7.18 -5.91 0.24
C MET A 256 6.89 -4.77 1.22
N LEU A 257 6.30 -3.71 0.71
CA LEU A 257 5.95 -2.52 1.49
C LEU A 257 4.44 -2.31 1.56
N ALA A 258 3.96 -1.81 2.70
CA ALA A 258 2.61 -1.32 2.86
C ALA A 258 2.59 0.10 3.42
N GLN A 259 1.54 0.85 3.08
CA GLN A 259 1.34 2.21 3.57
C GLN A 259 -0.14 2.58 3.66
N SER A 260 -0.45 3.60 4.47
CA SER A 260 -1.50 4.55 4.14
C SER A 260 -0.85 5.83 3.60
N TYR A 261 -1.64 6.85 3.24
CA TYR A 261 -1.12 8.10 2.69
C TYR A 261 -1.94 9.29 3.20
N MET A 262 -1.69 10.48 2.66
CA MET A 262 -2.38 11.72 3.03
C MET A 262 -3.24 12.20 1.84
N PRO A 263 -4.57 12.41 2.01
CA PRO A 263 -5.36 12.24 3.24
C PRO A 263 -5.51 10.76 3.63
N ALA A 264 -6.04 10.50 4.83
CA ALA A 264 -6.22 9.16 5.37
C ALA A 264 -6.99 8.27 4.39
N GLN A 265 -6.47 7.06 4.19
CA GLN A 265 -7.02 6.06 3.26
C GLN A 265 -6.78 4.64 3.77
N ASN A 266 -7.44 3.66 3.12
CA ASN A 266 -7.18 2.26 3.43
C ASN A 266 -5.68 1.96 3.41
N ILE A 267 -5.21 1.01 4.20
CA ILE A 267 -3.83 0.57 4.13
C ILE A 267 -3.69 -0.31 2.87
N GLN A 268 -2.64 -0.10 2.10
CA GLN A 268 -2.40 -0.80 0.84
C GLN A 268 -1.02 -1.44 0.78
N VAL A 269 -0.91 -2.54 0.04
CA VAL A 269 0.38 -3.10 -0.39
C VAL A 269 0.82 -2.35 -1.65
N LEU A 270 2.03 -1.80 -1.62
CA LEU A 270 2.57 -0.95 -2.67
C LEU A 270 2.95 -1.74 -3.92
N ALA A 271 2.70 -1.14 -5.08
CA ALA A 271 3.19 -1.68 -6.35
C ALA A 271 4.66 -1.25 -6.56
N ASN A 272 5.53 -2.17 -6.96
CA ASN A 272 6.88 -1.80 -7.36
C ASN A 272 6.86 -1.21 -8.79
N GLN A 273 6.95 0.11 -8.89
CA GLN A 273 6.98 0.80 -10.18
C GLN A 273 8.37 0.79 -10.84
N ASN A 274 9.42 0.47 -10.07
CA ASN A 274 10.80 0.37 -10.57
C ASN A 274 11.01 -0.92 -11.37
N ASP A 275 10.27 -1.99 -11.02
CA ASP A 275 10.28 -3.27 -11.73
C ASP A 275 8.87 -3.89 -11.74
N LYS A 276 8.18 -3.78 -12.88
CA LYS A 276 6.84 -4.34 -13.08
C LYS A 276 6.83 -5.88 -13.11
N GLY A 277 7.94 -6.50 -13.51
CA GLY A 277 8.07 -7.95 -13.57
C GLY A 277 8.31 -8.57 -12.20
N LEU A 278 8.78 -7.77 -11.24
CA LEU A 278 9.03 -8.14 -9.85
C LEU A 278 7.93 -7.66 -8.87
N SER A 279 7.12 -6.67 -9.25
CA SER A 279 6.06 -6.10 -8.41
C SER A 279 5.12 -7.16 -7.79
N PRO A 280 4.78 -7.05 -6.49
CA PRO A 280 5.10 -5.95 -5.57
C PRO A 280 6.45 -6.04 -4.86
N TRP A 281 7.27 -7.04 -5.17
CA TRP A 281 8.56 -7.23 -4.53
C TRP A 281 9.57 -6.17 -4.96
N TYR A 282 10.36 -5.69 -3.99
CA TYR A 282 11.51 -4.82 -4.18
C TYR A 282 12.79 -5.60 -3.89
N VAL A 283 13.85 -5.35 -4.66
CA VAL A 283 15.18 -5.89 -4.36
C VAL A 283 15.82 -5.07 -3.24
N LEU A 284 16.31 -5.77 -2.21
CA LEU A 284 17.16 -5.16 -1.21
C LEU A 284 18.58 -5.05 -1.79
N ASP A 285 18.93 -3.82 -2.14
CA ASP A 285 20.26 -3.41 -2.56
C ASP A 285 20.78 -2.42 -1.52
N ASP A 286 21.90 -2.73 -0.87
CA ASP A 286 22.53 -1.86 0.15
C ASP A 286 23.51 -0.84 -0.47
N GLN A 287 23.70 -0.89 -1.80
CA GLN A 287 24.51 0.06 -2.56
C GLN A 287 23.67 1.19 -3.18
N GLN A 288 22.34 1.03 -3.25
CA GLN A 288 21.45 2.09 -3.71
C GLN A 288 21.35 3.20 -2.66
N GLU A 289 21.29 4.46 -3.09
CA GLU A 289 21.13 5.59 -2.15
C GLU A 289 19.65 5.83 -1.79
N GLU A 290 18.76 5.60 -2.76
CA GLU A 290 17.34 5.91 -2.68
C GLU A 290 16.46 4.65 -2.74
N ILE A 291 15.38 4.66 -1.96
CA ILE A 291 14.29 3.69 -2.02
C ILE A 291 13.07 4.42 -2.60
N ARG A 292 12.82 4.21 -3.90
CA ARG A 292 11.72 4.86 -4.63
C ARG A 292 10.44 4.05 -4.51
N THR A 293 9.45 4.60 -3.82
CA THR A 293 8.08 4.08 -3.78
C THR A 293 7.18 4.88 -4.73
N PRO A 294 5.96 4.42 -5.04
CA PRO A 294 5.08 5.09 -6.00
C PRO A 294 4.71 6.54 -5.67
N GLU A 295 4.76 6.92 -4.39
CA GLU A 295 4.29 8.23 -3.92
C GLU A 295 5.33 8.96 -3.05
N TRP A 296 6.46 8.32 -2.74
CA TRP A 296 7.48 8.86 -1.86
C TRP A 296 8.87 8.27 -2.14
N THR A 297 9.93 9.05 -1.94
CA THR A 297 11.31 8.56 -2.00
C THR A 297 11.95 8.63 -0.63
N PHE A 298 12.48 7.51 -0.16
CA PHE A 298 13.29 7.42 1.05
C PHE A 298 14.77 7.29 0.69
N THR A 299 15.63 7.44 1.68
CA THR A 299 17.03 7.06 1.64
C THR A 299 17.25 5.77 2.41
N ILE A 300 18.39 5.12 2.20
CA ILE A 300 18.78 3.94 3.01
C ILE A 300 18.95 4.23 4.50
N HIS A 301 18.99 5.50 4.91
CA HIS A 301 19.11 5.89 6.33
C HIS A 301 17.77 6.06 7.04
N ASP A 302 16.65 5.97 6.30
CA ASP A 302 15.31 6.17 6.85
C ASP A 302 14.70 4.89 7.44
N LEU A 303 15.38 3.74 7.34
CA LEU A 303 14.90 2.47 7.90
C LEU A 303 15.05 2.45 9.43
N LYS A 304 13.95 2.17 10.14
CA LYS A 304 13.90 2.11 11.60
C LYS A 304 13.07 0.93 12.11
N ARG A 305 13.26 0.59 13.39
CA ARG A 305 12.58 -0.50 14.12
C ARG A 305 12.06 -0.02 15.49
N PHE A 306 10.95 -0.61 15.94
CA PHE A 306 10.36 -0.41 17.27
C PHE A 306 11.26 -0.90 18.41
#